data_AF-A0A497KAT4-F1
#
_entry.id   AF-A0A497KAT4-F1
#
_cell.length_a   1.000
_cell.length_b   1.000
_cell.length_c   1.000
_cell.angle_alpha   90.00
_cell.angle_beta   90.00
_cell.angle_gamma   90.00
#
_symmetry.space_group_name_H-M   'P 1'
#
loop_
_entity.id
_entity.type
_entity.pdbx_description
1 polymer ?
#
loop_
_entity_poly.entity_id
_entity_poly.type
_entity_poly.pdbx_seq_one_letter_code
_entity_poly.pdbx_strand_id
1 'polypeptide(L)'
;RAVELEYGGYGFFLPAAIYHRFMQGLTGGKMSSSVPESYIALTEPPEDAAAKVKQAKTGGRVTVEEQKRLGGLPEECTVYELLMFHLVDEDAYIREIFEECKNGKRTCKRCKSEAAELMFAFNKSHQEARARAKEVLKEHGLYKQWLL
;
A
#
# COMPACT_ATOMS: atom_id res chain seq x y z
N ARG A 1 33.01 20.24 -12.07
CA ARG A 1 32.23 21.49 -12.27
C ARG A 1 33.00 22.48 -13.14
N ALA A 2 34.18 22.98 -12.74
CA ALA A 2 35.00 23.87 -13.59
C ALA A 2 35.26 23.25 -14.98
N VAL A 3 35.68 21.98 -15.01
CA VAL A 3 35.85 21.19 -16.23
C VAL A 3 34.56 21.10 -17.06
N GLU A 4 33.40 20.89 -16.42
CA GLU A 4 32.13 20.73 -17.14
C GLU A 4 31.67 22.04 -17.79
N LEU A 5 31.81 23.16 -17.07
CA LEU A 5 31.55 24.51 -17.59
C LEU A 5 32.51 24.88 -18.72
N GLU A 6 33.78 24.49 -18.62
CA GLU A 6 34.82 24.69 -19.64
C GLU A 6 34.46 24.02 -20.97
N TYR A 7 33.76 22.88 -20.93
CA TYR A 7 33.27 22.17 -22.11
C TYR A 7 31.81 22.49 -22.46
N GLY A 8 31.25 23.61 -21.96
CA GLY A 8 29.91 24.10 -22.35
C GLY A 8 28.73 23.39 -21.67
N GLY A 9 28.99 22.59 -20.63
CA GLY A 9 27.95 21.99 -19.79
C GLY A 9 27.36 22.98 -18.78
N TYR A 10 26.25 22.61 -18.15
CA TYR A 10 25.49 23.51 -17.26
C TYR A 10 26.11 23.66 -15.86
N GLY A 11 26.97 22.73 -15.43
CA GLY A 11 27.65 22.80 -14.12
C GLY A 11 26.71 22.62 -12.92
N PHE A 12 25.53 22.03 -13.14
CA PHE A 12 24.55 21.78 -12.09
C PHE A 12 25.05 20.74 -11.08
N PHE A 13 24.49 20.81 -9.87
CA PHE A 13 24.58 19.68 -8.95
C PHE A 13 23.61 18.60 -9.42
N LEU A 14 24.12 17.40 -9.63
CA LEU A 14 23.26 16.25 -9.92
C LEU A 14 22.35 15.98 -8.71
N PRO A 15 21.06 15.71 -8.94
CA PRO A 15 20.16 15.37 -7.85
C PRO A 15 20.55 14.02 -7.25
N ALA A 16 20.43 13.90 -5.92
CA ALA A 16 20.42 12.60 -5.27
C ALA A 16 19.10 11.86 -5.56
N ALA A 17 19.11 10.52 -5.46
CA ALA A 17 17.92 9.71 -5.66
C ALA A 17 17.81 8.60 -4.59
N ILE A 18 16.57 8.30 -4.19
CA ILE A 18 16.22 7.15 -3.34
C ILE A 18 15.33 6.23 -4.16
N TYR A 19 15.65 4.94 -4.16
CA TYR A 19 14.88 3.91 -4.85
C TYR A 19 14.15 3.04 -3.81
N HIS A 20 12.88 2.79 -4.05
CA HIS A 20 12.06 1.93 -3.21
C HIS A 20 11.50 0.78 -4.04
N ARG A 21 11.22 -0.35 -3.37
CA ARG A 21 10.53 -1.48 -3.98
C ARG A 21 9.05 -1.12 -4.16
N PHE A 22 8.49 -1.42 -5.32
CA PHE A 22 7.05 -1.30 -5.53
C PHE A 22 6.32 -2.45 -4.85
N MET A 23 5.23 -2.14 -4.15
CA MET A 23 4.23 -3.11 -3.75
C MET A 23 3.51 -3.65 -4.99
N GLN A 24 3.12 -4.93 -4.98
CA GLN A 24 2.31 -5.51 -6.04
C GLN A 24 0.87 -4.99 -6.00
N GLY A 25 0.18 -5.03 -7.14
CA GLY A 25 -1.26 -4.83 -7.18
C GLY A 25 -1.99 -5.96 -6.45
N LEU A 26 -3.21 -5.69 -5.98
CA LEU A 26 -3.99 -6.64 -5.17
C LEU A 26 -4.20 -7.98 -5.89
N THR A 27 -4.33 -7.98 -7.21
CA THR A 27 -4.48 -9.19 -8.06
C THR A 27 -3.15 -9.86 -8.40
N GLY A 28 -2.02 -9.35 -7.90
CA GLY A 28 -0.67 -9.64 -8.37
C GLY A 28 -0.27 -8.77 -9.58
N GLY A 29 1.04 -8.62 -9.79
CA GLY A 29 1.57 -7.78 -10.86
C GLY A 29 1.57 -6.28 -10.51
N LYS A 30 1.44 -5.41 -11.51
CA LYS A 30 1.49 -3.95 -11.34
C LYS A 30 0.11 -3.39 -10.96
N MET A 31 0.06 -2.45 -10.02
CA MET A 31 -1.12 -1.62 -9.81
C MET A 31 -1.42 -0.77 -11.06
N SER A 32 -2.67 -0.80 -11.54
CA SER A 32 -3.08 -0.08 -12.73
C SER A 32 -4.44 0.57 -12.58
N SER A 33 -4.54 1.86 -12.91
CA SER A 33 -5.84 2.57 -12.98
C SER A 33 -6.79 1.97 -14.02
N SER A 34 -6.25 1.33 -15.07
CA SER A 34 -7.03 0.60 -16.08
C SER A 34 -7.59 -0.73 -15.59
N VAL A 35 -7.15 -1.22 -14.42
CA VAL A 35 -7.61 -2.46 -13.79
C VAL A 35 -8.06 -2.13 -12.35
N PRO A 36 -9.31 -1.68 -12.15
CA PRO A 36 -9.80 -1.20 -10.85
C PRO A 36 -9.59 -2.15 -9.67
N GLU A 37 -9.64 -3.46 -9.89
CA GLU A 37 -9.42 -4.47 -8.86
C GLU A 37 -7.95 -4.63 -8.44
N SER A 38 -7.02 -4.10 -9.22
CA SER A 38 -5.59 -4.21 -8.94
C SER A 38 -5.09 -3.20 -7.90
N TYR A 39 -5.88 -2.16 -7.58
CA TYR A 39 -5.44 -1.07 -6.70
C TYR A 39 -6.58 -0.53 -5.84
N ILE A 40 -6.19 0.21 -4.79
CA ILE A 40 -7.10 0.94 -3.91
C ILE A 40 -6.88 2.43 -4.17
N ALA A 41 -7.91 3.13 -4.63
CA ALA A 41 -7.90 4.57 -4.74
C ALA A 41 -8.13 5.18 -3.35
N LEU A 42 -7.34 6.17 -2.97
CA LEU A 42 -7.53 6.93 -1.71
C LEU A 42 -8.85 7.72 -1.65
N THR A 43 -9.58 7.77 -2.78
CA THR A 43 -10.84 8.48 -2.94
C THR A 43 -12.03 7.55 -3.13
N GLU A 44 -11.83 6.23 -3.21
CA GLU A 44 -12.96 5.29 -3.26
C GLU A 44 -13.61 5.15 -1.87
N PRO A 45 -14.89 4.76 -1.79
CA PRO A 45 -15.54 4.48 -0.51
C PRO A 45 -14.71 3.51 0.35
N PRO A 46 -14.54 3.77 1.67
CA PRO A 46 -13.79 2.88 2.55
C PRO A 46 -14.29 1.43 2.52
N GLU A 47 -15.59 1.22 2.33
CA GLU A 47 -16.22 -0.09 2.20
C GLU A 47 -15.72 -0.85 0.95
N ASP A 48 -15.58 -0.15 -0.17
CA ASP A 48 -15.11 -0.70 -1.43
C ASP A 48 -13.62 -1.08 -1.32
N ALA A 49 -12.81 -0.21 -0.70
CA ALA A 49 -11.40 -0.49 -0.43
C ALA A 49 -11.25 -1.77 0.41
N ALA A 50 -12.04 -1.92 1.48
CA ALA A 50 -12.06 -3.10 2.31
C ALA A 50 -12.52 -4.36 1.55
N ALA A 51 -13.51 -4.21 0.65
CA ALA A 51 -13.99 -5.31 -0.19
C ALA A 51 -12.91 -5.79 -1.15
N LYS A 52 -12.14 -4.89 -1.78
CA LYS A 52 -11.01 -5.25 -2.64
C LYS A 52 -9.91 -6.01 -1.88
N VAL A 53 -9.58 -5.57 -0.65
CA VAL A 53 -8.61 -6.30 0.19
C VAL A 53 -9.06 -7.74 0.46
N LYS A 54 -10.36 -7.97 0.72
CA LYS A 54 -10.91 -9.32 0.89
C LYS A 54 -10.77 -10.18 -0.37
N GLN A 55 -10.73 -9.58 -1.56
CA GLN A 55 -10.57 -10.28 -2.84
C GLN A 55 -9.12 -10.44 -3.28
N ALA A 56 -8.17 -9.74 -2.65
CA ALA A 56 -6.76 -9.73 -3.03
C ALA A 56 -6.11 -11.13 -3.10
N LYS A 57 -5.12 -11.28 -3.98
CA LYS A 57 -4.31 -12.48 -4.13
C LYS A 57 -3.55 -12.77 -2.83
N THR A 58 -3.50 -14.05 -2.45
CA THR A 58 -2.71 -14.50 -1.29
C THR A 58 -1.73 -15.58 -1.70
N GLY A 59 -0.63 -15.72 -0.98
CA GLY A 59 0.25 -16.89 -1.03
C GLY A 59 -0.23 -18.07 -0.17
N GLY A 60 -1.53 -18.16 0.10
CA GLY A 60 -2.14 -19.24 0.88
C GLY A 60 -2.32 -20.54 0.11
N ARG A 61 -2.79 -21.58 0.80
CA ARG A 61 -3.14 -22.88 0.19
C ARG A 61 -4.60 -22.94 -0.27
N VAL A 62 -4.94 -24.00 -1.00
CA VAL A 62 -6.28 -24.22 -1.56
C VAL A 62 -7.28 -24.49 -0.42
N THR A 63 -6.88 -25.28 0.58
CA THR A 63 -7.73 -25.60 1.74
C THR A 63 -7.14 -25.08 3.06
N VAL A 64 -8.00 -24.96 4.08
CA VAL A 64 -7.58 -24.55 5.43
C VAL A 64 -6.71 -25.62 6.07
N GLU A 65 -6.99 -26.90 5.78
CA GLU A 65 -6.24 -28.05 6.26
C GLU A 65 -4.81 -28.03 5.71
N GLU A 66 -4.65 -27.75 4.41
CA GLU A 66 -3.33 -27.57 3.81
C GLU A 66 -2.61 -26.35 4.37
N GLN A 67 -3.31 -25.23 4.54
CA GLN A 67 -2.73 -24.02 5.15
C GLN A 67 -2.19 -24.32 6.55
N LYS A 68 -2.96 -25.04 7.38
CA LYS A 68 -2.53 -25.42 8.73
C LYS A 68 -1.35 -26.39 8.73
N ARG A 69 -1.29 -27.31 7.77
CA ARG A 69 -0.25 -28.34 7.69
C ARG A 69 1.05 -27.84 7.07
N LEU A 70 0.96 -27.01 6.03
CA LEU A 70 2.08 -26.62 5.18
C LEU A 70 2.46 -25.13 5.30
N GLY A 71 1.65 -24.34 6.00
CA GLY A 71 1.79 -22.89 6.02
C GLY A 71 1.46 -22.22 4.70
N GLY A 72 1.43 -20.89 4.73
CA GLY A 72 1.39 -20.04 3.53
C GLY A 72 2.77 -19.55 3.12
N LEU A 73 2.80 -18.78 2.02
CA LEU A 73 3.96 -18.11 1.45
C LEU A 73 3.75 -16.58 1.53
N PRO A 74 4.09 -15.93 2.66
CA PRO A 74 3.91 -14.48 2.81
C PRO A 74 4.63 -13.66 1.74
N GLU A 75 5.79 -14.13 1.27
CA GLU A 75 6.59 -13.55 0.19
C GLU A 75 5.86 -13.47 -1.16
N GLU A 76 4.78 -14.24 -1.36
CA GLU A 76 3.95 -14.22 -2.56
C GLU A 76 2.54 -13.64 -2.31
N CYS A 77 2.35 -12.98 -1.16
CA CYS A 77 1.04 -12.54 -0.66
C CYS A 77 0.88 -11.02 -0.69
N THR A 78 0.00 -10.52 -1.56
CA THR A 78 -0.24 -9.07 -1.70
C THR A 78 -0.93 -8.48 -0.46
N VAL A 79 -1.69 -9.29 0.30
CA VAL A 79 -2.26 -8.87 1.59
C VAL A 79 -1.18 -8.65 2.65
N TYR A 80 -0.16 -9.51 2.68
CA TYR A 80 0.97 -9.33 3.61
C TYR A 80 1.81 -8.10 3.23
N GLU A 81 2.06 -7.92 1.93
CA GLU A 81 2.71 -6.69 1.45
C GLU A 81 1.92 -5.45 1.85
N LEU A 82 0.60 -5.44 1.68
CA LEU A 82 -0.25 -4.31 2.05
C LEU A 82 -0.17 -3.98 3.54
N LEU A 83 -0.19 -5.01 4.39
CA LEU A 83 -0.02 -4.86 5.83
C LEU A 83 1.33 -4.20 6.16
N MET A 84 2.41 -4.75 5.62
CA MET A 84 3.78 -4.31 5.87
C MET A 84 4.09 -2.92 5.30
N PHE A 85 3.54 -2.56 4.14
CA PHE A 85 3.84 -1.27 3.50
C PHE A 85 3.01 -0.11 4.07
N HIS A 86 1.78 -0.37 4.51
CA HIS A 86 0.80 0.72 4.71
C HIS A 86 -0.07 0.63 5.96
N LEU A 87 -0.32 -0.55 6.51
CA LEU A 87 -1.39 -0.71 7.53
C LEU A 87 -0.88 -1.03 8.94
N VAL A 88 0.36 -1.48 9.08
CA VAL A 88 0.95 -1.83 10.37
C VAL A 88 2.33 -1.20 10.47
N ASP A 89 2.48 -0.29 11.43
CA ASP A 89 3.76 0.38 11.71
C ASP A 89 4.67 -0.44 12.66
N GLU A 90 4.10 -1.41 13.39
CA GLU A 90 4.84 -2.19 14.37
C GLU A 90 5.54 -3.40 13.73
N ASP A 91 6.86 -3.29 13.56
CA ASP A 91 7.71 -4.36 12.99
C ASP A 91 7.60 -5.71 13.71
N ALA A 92 7.34 -5.70 15.02
CA ALA A 92 7.16 -6.92 15.80
C ALA A 92 5.88 -7.66 15.37
N TYR A 93 4.81 -6.91 15.11
CA TYR A 93 3.53 -7.49 14.69
C TYR A 93 3.59 -8.00 13.25
N ILE A 94 4.24 -7.28 12.33
CA ILE A 94 4.50 -7.80 10.97
C ILE A 94 5.27 -9.12 11.00
N ARG A 95 6.30 -9.23 11.86
CA ARG A 95 7.03 -10.48 12.06
C ARG A 95 6.14 -11.60 12.60
N GLU A 96 5.25 -11.30 13.54
CA GLU A 96 4.28 -12.28 14.02
C GLU A 96 3.37 -12.76 12.88
N ILE A 97 2.78 -11.85 12.09
CA ILE A 97 1.92 -12.21 10.95
C ILE A 97 2.65 -13.12 9.97
N PHE A 98 3.92 -12.83 9.68
CA PHE A 98 4.77 -13.63 8.82
C PHE A 98 4.94 -15.06 9.35
N GLU A 99 5.36 -15.19 10.61
CA GLU A 99 5.59 -16.49 11.25
C GLU A 99 4.29 -17.30 11.39
N GLU A 100 3.20 -16.67 11.84
CA GLU A 100 1.90 -17.32 11.94
C GLU A 100 1.38 -17.83 10.59
N CYS A 101 1.67 -17.09 9.51
CA CYS A 101 1.30 -17.52 8.17
C CYS A 101 2.15 -18.72 7.74
N LYS A 102 3.48 -18.66 7.90
CA LYS A 102 4.41 -19.74 7.52
C LYS A 102 4.23 -21.02 8.31
N ASN A 103 3.80 -20.94 9.57
CA ASN A 103 3.54 -22.13 10.39
C ASN A 103 2.08 -22.60 10.36
N GLY A 104 1.21 -21.93 9.59
CA GLY A 104 -0.19 -22.33 9.40
C GLY A 104 -1.15 -21.94 10.53
N LYS A 105 -0.67 -21.22 11.56
CA LYS A 105 -1.52 -20.70 12.66
C LYS A 105 -2.51 -19.64 12.16
N ARG A 106 -2.11 -18.81 11.19
CA ARG A 106 -2.95 -17.76 10.58
C ARG A 106 -3.53 -18.24 9.25
N THR A 107 -4.86 -18.12 9.12
CA THR A 107 -5.57 -18.41 7.86
C THR A 107 -5.70 -17.15 7.00
N CYS A 108 -5.77 -17.32 5.69
CA CYS A 108 -5.96 -16.21 4.75
C CYS A 108 -7.26 -15.43 5.02
N LYS A 109 -8.34 -16.13 5.41
CA LYS A 109 -9.61 -15.50 5.77
C LYS A 109 -9.44 -14.52 6.94
N ARG A 110 -8.79 -14.95 8.03
CA ARG A 110 -8.53 -14.10 9.20
C ARG A 110 -7.65 -12.91 8.82
N CYS A 111 -6.56 -13.17 8.09
CA CYS A 111 -5.59 -12.15 7.69
C CYS A 111 -6.24 -11.07 6.80
N LYS A 112 -7.07 -11.49 5.84
CA LYS A 112 -7.82 -10.57 4.96
C LYS A 112 -8.85 -9.74 5.70
N SER A 113 -9.59 -10.33 6.64
CA SER A 113 -10.56 -9.59 7.43
C SER A 113 -9.88 -8.46 8.22
N GLU A 114 -8.78 -8.78 8.90
CA GLU A 114 -7.99 -7.80 9.64
C GLU A 114 -7.44 -6.69 8.72
N ALA A 115 -6.81 -7.06 7.61
CA ALA A 115 -6.29 -6.09 6.64
C ALA A 115 -7.39 -5.19 6.05
N ALA A 116 -8.59 -5.74 5.84
CA ALA A 116 -9.73 -4.99 5.34
C ALA A 116 -10.27 -3.99 6.36
N GLU A 117 -10.31 -4.35 7.64
CA GLU A 117 -10.70 -3.44 8.73
C GLU A 117 -9.69 -2.30 8.89
N LEU A 118 -8.40 -2.61 8.87
CA LEU A 118 -7.32 -1.61 8.89
C LEU A 118 -7.40 -0.69 7.66
N MET A 119 -7.61 -1.24 6.47
CA MET A 119 -7.72 -0.44 5.25
C MET A 119 -8.95 0.48 5.26
N PHE A 120 -10.09 0.00 5.77
CA PHE A 120 -11.28 0.82 5.97
C PHE A 120 -10.95 2.04 6.85
N ALA A 121 -10.33 1.78 8.01
CA ALA A 121 -9.98 2.82 8.98
C ALA A 121 -8.96 3.82 8.40
N PHE A 122 -7.95 3.30 7.68
CA PHE A 122 -6.94 4.11 7.00
C PHE A 122 -7.59 5.04 5.97
N ASN A 123 -8.40 4.50 5.06
CA ASN A 123 -8.98 5.28 3.97
C ASN A 123 -9.97 6.34 4.50
N LYS A 124 -10.78 5.99 5.51
CA LYS A 124 -11.65 6.95 6.20
C LYS A 124 -10.86 8.10 6.81
N SER A 125 -9.82 7.77 7.60
CA SER A 125 -8.97 8.77 8.25
C SER A 125 -8.26 9.67 7.24
N HIS A 126 -7.77 9.08 6.14
CA HIS A 126 -7.17 9.80 5.03
C HIS A 126 -8.16 10.79 4.40
N GLN A 127 -9.39 10.36 4.12
CA GLN A 127 -10.40 11.20 3.49
C GLN A 127 -10.83 12.37 4.37
N GLU A 128 -10.95 12.15 5.68
CA GLU A 128 -11.20 13.22 6.66
C GLU A 128 -10.03 14.22 6.70
N ALA A 129 -8.78 13.73 6.71
CA ALA A 129 -7.60 14.59 6.66
C ALA A 129 -7.53 15.37 5.34
N ARG A 130 -7.85 14.73 4.22
CA ARG A 130 -7.91 15.36 2.90
C ARG A 130 -8.99 16.45 2.84
N ALA A 131 -10.14 16.25 3.49
CA ALA A 131 -11.18 17.27 3.57
C ALA A 131 -10.68 18.51 4.35
N ARG A 132 -10.03 18.30 5.51
CA ARG A 132 -9.43 19.40 6.28
C ARG A 132 -8.32 20.13 5.51
N ALA A 133 -7.51 19.40 4.75
CA ALA A 133 -6.44 19.98 3.96
C ALA A 133 -6.95 21.00 2.92
N LYS A 134 -8.18 20.85 2.41
CA LYS A 134 -8.77 21.83 1.47
C LYS A 134 -8.91 23.22 2.09
N GLU A 135 -9.23 23.31 3.38
CA GLU A 135 -9.37 24.61 4.04
C GLU A 135 -8.01 25.29 4.20
N VAL A 136 -6.98 24.54 4.59
CA VAL A 136 -5.59 25.04 4.66
C VAL A 136 -5.12 25.52 3.28
N LEU A 137 -5.41 24.78 2.21
CA LEU A 137 -5.00 25.16 0.86
C LEU A 137 -5.64 26.47 0.39
N LYS A 138 -6.88 26.80 0.83
CA LYS A 138 -7.53 28.08 0.48
C LYS A 138 -6.84 29.30 1.09
N GLU A 139 -6.08 29.13 2.17
CA GLU A 139 -5.26 30.21 2.77
C GLU A 139 -4.10 30.61 1.85
N HIS A 140 -3.67 29.71 0.97
CA HIS A 140 -2.63 29.97 -0.02
C HIS A 140 -3.23 30.52 -1.32
N GLY A 141 -2.86 31.77 -1.67
CA GLY A 141 -3.41 32.48 -2.84
C GLY A 141 -3.28 31.74 -4.17
N LEU A 142 -2.24 30.91 -4.32
CA LEU A 142 -2.03 30.05 -5.50
C LEU A 142 -3.12 28.98 -5.68
N TYR A 143 -3.60 28.39 -4.58
CA TYR A 143 -4.51 27.25 -4.61
C TYR A 143 -5.98 27.66 -4.47
N LYS A 144 -6.25 28.89 -3.99
CA LYS A 144 -7.61 29.42 -3.85
C LYS A 144 -8.44 29.35 -5.15
N GLN A 145 -7.81 29.58 -6.30
CA GLN A 145 -8.48 29.52 -7.61
C GLN A 145 -8.91 28.10 -8.05
N TRP A 146 -8.33 27.03 -7.47
CA TRP A 146 -8.60 25.65 -7.83
C TRP A 146 -9.62 24.97 -6.90
N LEU A 147 -10.04 25.65 -5.83
CA LEU A 147 -10.89 25.12 -4.76
C LEU A 147 -12.19 25.91 -4.57
N LEU A 148 -12.42 26.94 -5.38
CA LEU A 148 -13.71 27.62 -5.58
C LEU A 148 -14.54 26.85 -6.60
#